data_AF-A0A176RXY6-F1
#
_entry.id   AF-A0A176RXY6-F1
#
_cell.length_a   1.000
_cell.length_b   1.000
_cell.length_c   1.000
_cell.angle_alpha   90.00
_cell.angle_beta   90.00
_cell.angle_gamma   90.00
#
_symmetry.space_group_name_H-M   'P 1'
#
loop_
_entity.id
_entity.type
_entity.pdbx_description
1 polymer ?
#
loop_
_entity_poly.entity_id
_entity_poly.type
_entity_poly.pdbx_seq_one_letter_code
_entity_poly.pdbx_strand_id
1 'polypeptide(L)'
;MIGQDIINSQIVSTLPALFRERVKRSPQQVAYRYFDKDDKTWQSLTWANMSQQVARWQAALIQENLAPGDRVAIMLHNCPQWVMFDQAALGLGLVTVPLYTDDRPDNVAYIISQAEVKLLLLEGATQW
;
A
#
# COMPACT_ATOMS: atom_id res chain seq x y z
N MET A 1 24.63 4.91 23.21
CA MET A 1 23.16 4.79 23.12
C MET A 1 22.72 5.40 21.80
N ILE A 2 22.23 4.59 20.85
CA ILE A 2 21.64 5.12 19.63
C ILE A 2 20.30 5.73 20.06
N GLY A 3 20.15 7.05 19.98
CA GLY A 3 18.87 7.71 20.21
C GLY A 3 17.82 7.11 19.28
N GLN A 4 16.65 6.77 19.80
CA GLN A 4 15.59 6.21 18.97
C GLN A 4 15.16 7.26 17.93
N ASP A 5 15.37 6.99 16.64
CA ASP A 5 14.89 7.83 15.54
C ASP A 5 13.39 7.62 15.34
N ILE A 6 12.62 8.15 16.30
CA ILE A 6 11.16 8.10 16.32
C ILE A 6 10.62 9.36 15.62
N ILE A 7 9.60 9.16 14.80
CA ILE A 7 8.79 10.23 14.21
C ILE A 7 7.51 10.31 15.06
N ASN A 8 7.33 11.41 15.77
CA ASN A 8 6.20 11.57 16.69
C ASN A 8 4.94 12.12 15.97
N SER A 9 3.79 11.96 16.61
CA SER A 9 2.50 12.46 16.09
C SER A 9 2.35 13.98 16.17
N GLN A 10 3.26 14.67 16.86
CA GLN A 10 3.30 16.14 16.90
C GLN A 10 3.91 16.73 15.61
N ILE A 11 4.75 15.96 14.89
CA ILE A 11 5.41 16.36 13.63
C ILE A 11 4.58 15.90 12.43
N VAL A 12 4.00 14.71 12.47
CA VAL A 12 3.17 14.15 11.39
C VAL A 12 1.85 13.61 11.94
N SER A 13 0.75 13.93 11.27
CA SER A 13 -0.61 13.56 11.72
C SER A 13 -1.28 12.46 10.90
N THR A 14 -0.65 12.00 9.81
CA THR A 14 -1.21 10.97 8.92
C THR A 14 -0.18 9.89 8.57
N LEU A 15 -0.65 8.67 8.31
CA LEU A 15 0.19 7.55 7.87
C LEU A 15 1.03 7.86 6.61
N PRO A 16 0.48 8.43 5.52
CA PRO A 16 1.29 8.79 4.36
C PRO A 16 2.28 9.93 4.67
N ALA A 17 1.98 10.82 5.62
CA ALA A 17 2.97 11.82 6.08
C ALA A 17 4.10 11.17 6.87
N LEU A 18 3.80 10.20 7.74
CA LEU A 18 4.78 9.40 8.46
C LEU A 18 5.69 8.63 7.50
N PHE A 19 5.13 7.99 6.47
CA PHE A 19 5.90 7.32 5.43
C PHE A 19 6.85 8.29 4.72
N ARG A 20 6.36 9.45 4.25
CA ARG A 20 7.20 10.46 3.59
C ARG A 20 8.31 10.98 4.49
N GLU A 21 8.03 11.20 5.77
CA GLU A 21 9.03 11.64 6.74
C GLU A 21 10.11 10.57 6.95
N ARG A 22 9.72 9.29 7.06
CA ARG A 22 10.67 8.18 7.14
C ARG A 22 11.56 8.10 5.88
N VAL A 23 10.99 8.26 4.69
CA VAL A 23 11.73 8.29 3.43
C VAL A 23 12.78 9.41 3.42
N LYS A 24 12.42 10.62 3.91
CA LYS A 24 13.34 11.75 3.99
C LYS A 24 14.52 11.50 4.94
N ARG A 25 14.26 10.90 6.10
CA ARG A 25 15.29 10.68 7.14
C ARG A 25 16.28 9.59 6.77
N SER A 26 15.81 8.52 6.13
CA SER A 26 16.63 7.32 5.93
C SER A 26 16.40 6.67 4.55
N PRO A 27 16.59 7.39 3.43
CA PRO A 27 16.20 6.92 2.11
C PRO A 27 16.91 5.63 1.68
N GLN A 28 18.16 5.45 2.08
CA GLN A 28 18.99 4.30 1.72
C GLN A 28 18.90 3.12 2.70
N GLN A 29 18.19 3.27 3.82
CA GLN A 29 17.97 2.15 4.73
C GLN A 29 16.94 1.18 4.13
N VAL A 30 17.12 -0.11 4.42
CA VAL A 30 16.17 -1.15 4.03
C VAL A 30 14.85 -0.92 4.75
N ALA A 31 13.77 -0.82 3.98
CA ALA A 31 12.41 -0.68 4.47
C ALA A 31 11.71 -2.04 4.55
N TYR A 32 11.81 -2.83 3.48
CA TYR A 32 11.16 -4.13 3.38
C TYR A 32 12.12 -5.18 2.84
N ARG A 33 11.91 -6.42 3.27
CA ARG A 33 12.48 -7.62 2.66
C ARG A 33 11.36 -8.55 2.27
N TYR A 34 11.46 -9.13 1.09
CA TYR A 34 10.46 -10.07 0.58
C TYR A 34 11.15 -11.21 -0.15
N PHE A 35 10.51 -12.36 -0.19
CA PHE A 35 10.97 -13.49 -0.97
C PHE A 35 10.36 -13.40 -2.37
N ASP A 36 11.21 -13.23 -3.38
CA ASP A 36 10.81 -13.27 -4.77
C ASP A 36 10.61 -14.73 -5.19
N LYS A 37 9.40 -15.08 -5.63
CA LYS A 37 9.04 -16.45 -5.99
C LYS A 37 9.61 -16.88 -7.34
N ASP A 38 9.79 -15.95 -8.26
CA ASP A 38 10.27 -16.22 -9.61
C ASP A 38 11.79 -16.45 -9.58
N ASP A 39 12.50 -15.53 -8.92
CA ASP A 39 13.95 -15.61 -8.75
C ASP A 39 14.37 -16.53 -7.60
N LYS A 40 13.43 -16.96 -6.75
CA LYS A 40 13.64 -17.78 -5.54
C LYS A 40 14.69 -17.20 -4.60
N THR A 41 14.71 -15.88 -4.47
CA THR A 41 15.72 -15.14 -3.68
C THR A 41 15.07 -14.13 -2.74
N TRP A 42 15.74 -13.83 -1.63
CA TRP A 42 15.35 -12.71 -0.78
C TRP A 42 15.82 -11.40 -1.38
N GLN A 43 14.88 -10.51 -1.63
CA GLN A 43 15.10 -9.16 -2.14
C GLN A 43 14.90 -8.13 -1.03
N SER A 44 15.56 -6.98 -1.16
CA SER A 44 15.43 -5.85 -0.23
C SER A 44 15.03 -4.59 -0.98
N LEU A 45 14.11 -3.82 -0.40
CA LEU A 45 13.71 -2.51 -0.90
C LEU A 45 14.10 -1.45 0.11
N THR A 46 14.81 -0.43 -0.35
CA THR A 46 15.08 0.76 0.46
C THR A 46 13.84 1.64 0.57
N TRP A 47 13.81 2.56 1.54
CA TRP A 47 12.75 3.57 1.62
C TRP A 47 12.63 4.39 0.34
N ALA A 48 13.75 4.71 -0.32
CA ALA A 48 13.75 5.38 -1.62
C ALA A 48 13.09 4.54 -2.72
N ASN A 49 13.38 3.22 -2.79
CA ASN A 49 12.72 2.33 -3.76
C ASN A 49 11.22 2.27 -3.52
N MET A 50 10.78 2.13 -2.26
CA MET A 50 9.36 2.16 -1.91
C MET A 50 8.70 3.47 -2.33
N SER A 51 9.32 4.62 -2.03
CA SER A 51 8.78 5.92 -2.40
C SER A 51 8.62 6.08 -3.91
N GLN A 52 9.55 5.55 -4.71
CA GLN A 52 9.45 5.57 -6.17
C GLN A 52 8.27 4.73 -6.67
N GLN A 53 8.06 3.54 -6.11
CA GLN A 53 6.92 2.69 -6.50
C GLN A 53 5.58 3.28 -6.03
N VAL A 54 5.51 3.82 -4.83
CA VAL A 54 4.32 4.55 -4.34
C VAL A 54 3.96 5.69 -5.28
N ALA A 55 4.92 6.49 -5.73
CA ALA A 55 4.66 7.57 -6.69
C ALA A 55 4.12 7.05 -8.04
N ARG A 56 4.58 5.87 -8.51
CA ARG A 56 4.04 5.23 -9.71
C ARG A 56 2.59 4.78 -9.52
N TRP A 57 2.26 4.17 -8.39
CA TRP A 57 0.89 3.81 -8.05
C TRP A 57 -0.03 5.03 -7.93
N GLN A 58 0.46 6.12 -7.33
CA GLN A 58 -0.30 7.37 -7.29
C GLN A 58 -0.60 7.90 -8.70
N ALA A 59 0.40 7.88 -9.59
CA ALA A 59 0.20 8.31 -10.98
C ALA A 59 -0.86 7.47 -11.72
N ALA A 60 -0.91 6.15 -11.45
CA ALA A 60 -1.95 5.28 -11.99
C ALA A 60 -3.33 5.60 -11.39
N LEU A 61 -3.44 5.68 -10.06
CA LEU A 61 -4.72 5.94 -9.37
C LEU A 61 -5.34 7.30 -9.72
N ILE A 62 -4.52 8.32 -10.02
CA ILE A 62 -5.02 9.62 -10.47
C ILE A 62 -5.79 9.51 -11.80
N GLN A 63 -5.47 8.54 -12.66
CA GLN A 63 -6.14 8.33 -13.94
C GLN A 63 -7.52 7.65 -13.80
N GLU A 64 -7.81 7.05 -12.65
CA GLU A 64 -9.05 6.31 -12.37
C GLU A 64 -10.22 7.22 -11.96
N ASN A 65 -10.05 8.55 -12.01
CA ASN A 65 -11.07 9.55 -11.67
C ASN A 65 -11.71 9.37 -10.27
N LEU A 66 -10.93 8.92 -9.30
CA LEU A 66 -11.34 8.76 -7.90
C LEU A 66 -11.28 10.11 -7.16
N ALA A 67 -12.22 10.33 -6.25
CA ALA A 67 -12.23 11.48 -5.35
C ALA A 67 -11.72 11.11 -3.95
N PRO A 68 -11.13 12.05 -3.18
CA PRO A 68 -10.85 11.82 -1.77
C PRO A 68 -12.09 11.31 -1.02
N GLY A 69 -11.92 10.27 -0.20
CA GLY A 69 -12.98 9.54 0.48
C GLY A 69 -13.52 8.33 -0.29
N ASP A 70 -13.19 8.17 -1.57
CA ASP A 70 -13.53 6.96 -2.32
C ASP A 70 -12.77 5.75 -1.78
N ARG A 71 -13.42 4.58 -1.83
CA ARG A 71 -12.90 3.33 -1.28
C ARG A 71 -12.27 2.48 -2.37
N VAL A 72 -11.05 2.02 -2.10
CA VAL A 72 -10.31 1.12 -2.98
C VAL A 72 -9.93 -0.13 -2.20
N ALA A 73 -10.22 -1.30 -2.75
CA ALA A 73 -9.98 -2.56 -2.08
C ALA A 73 -8.70 -3.23 -2.55
N ILE A 74 -8.04 -3.94 -1.64
CA ILE A 74 -6.78 -4.65 -1.90
C ILE A 74 -6.95 -6.10 -1.48
N MET A 75 -6.82 -7.01 -2.44
CA MET A 75 -6.88 -8.45 -2.21
C MET A 75 -5.62 -9.10 -2.78
N LEU A 76 -4.51 -8.92 -2.08
CA LEU A 76 -3.21 -9.51 -2.41
C LEU A 76 -2.68 -10.31 -1.21
N HIS A 77 -1.89 -11.34 -1.49
CA HIS A 77 -1.03 -11.93 -0.47
C HIS A 77 0.03 -10.93 0.02
N ASN A 78 0.71 -11.27 1.12
CA ASN A 78 1.77 -10.42 1.69
C ASN A 78 2.89 -10.16 0.67
N CYS A 79 2.95 -8.93 0.17
CA CYS A 79 3.95 -8.47 -0.78
C CYS A 79 4.22 -6.97 -0.60
N PRO A 80 5.37 -6.44 -1.05
CA PRO A 80 5.63 -5.00 -1.02
C PRO A 80 4.61 -4.17 -1.79
N GLN A 81 4.04 -4.71 -2.87
CA GLN A 81 3.06 -4.03 -3.73
C GLN A 81 1.79 -3.68 -2.95
N TRP A 82 1.37 -4.52 -2.00
CA TRP A 82 0.27 -4.22 -1.09
C TRP A 82 0.50 -2.91 -0.33
N VAL A 83 1.69 -2.75 0.24
CA VAL A 83 2.08 -1.53 0.97
C VAL A 83 2.22 -0.34 0.03
N MET A 84 2.76 -0.55 -1.17
CA MET A 84 2.92 0.52 -2.16
C MET A 84 1.56 1.09 -2.58
N PHE A 85 0.59 0.23 -2.85
CA PHE A 85 -0.76 0.63 -3.20
C PHE A 85 -1.46 1.31 -2.01
N ASP A 86 -1.35 0.76 -0.80
CA ASP A 86 -1.96 1.33 0.40
C ASP A 86 -1.45 2.75 0.68
N GLN A 87 -0.12 2.95 0.69
CA GLN A 87 0.48 4.27 0.87
C GLN A 87 0.12 5.26 -0.26
N ALA A 88 -0.02 4.77 -1.50
CA ALA A 88 -0.43 5.59 -2.63
C ALA A 88 -1.88 6.07 -2.46
N ALA A 89 -2.79 5.15 -2.16
CA ALA A 89 -4.21 5.42 -1.94
C ALA A 89 -4.42 6.39 -0.77
N LEU A 90 -3.84 6.10 0.40
CA LEU A 90 -3.88 6.99 1.56
C LEU A 90 -3.31 8.37 1.25
N GLY A 91 -2.22 8.42 0.47
CA GLY A 91 -1.59 9.67 0.04
C GLY A 91 -2.46 10.55 -0.87
N LEU A 92 -3.43 9.95 -1.57
CA LEU A 92 -4.42 10.63 -2.41
C LEU A 92 -5.73 10.93 -1.66
N GLY A 93 -5.82 10.60 -0.37
CA GLY A 93 -7.02 10.75 0.43
C GLY A 93 -8.09 9.69 0.17
N LEU A 94 -7.73 8.58 -0.49
CA LEU A 94 -8.59 7.42 -0.65
C LEU A 94 -8.60 6.57 0.62
N VAL A 95 -9.62 5.73 0.76
CA VAL A 95 -9.80 4.82 1.89
C VAL A 95 -9.55 3.39 1.43
N THR A 96 -8.61 2.70 2.09
CA THR A 96 -8.23 1.34 1.72
C THR A 96 -9.10 0.30 2.43
N VAL A 97 -9.59 -0.69 1.66
CA VAL A 97 -10.42 -1.79 2.15
C VAL A 97 -9.65 -3.10 1.97
N PRO A 98 -8.96 -3.60 3.01
CA PRO A 98 -8.20 -4.85 2.90
C PRO A 98 -9.16 -6.04 2.83
N LEU A 99 -8.91 -6.95 1.89
CA LEU A 99 -9.66 -8.19 1.70
C LEU A 99 -8.72 -9.39 1.86
N TYR A 100 -9.24 -10.47 2.43
CA TYR A 100 -8.48 -11.70 2.61
C TYR A 100 -8.54 -12.55 1.34
N THR A 101 -7.38 -13.01 0.86
CA THR A 101 -7.27 -13.74 -0.42
C THR A 101 -7.98 -15.08 -0.43
N ASP A 102 -8.12 -15.72 0.74
CA ASP A 102 -8.72 -17.04 0.86
C ASP A 102 -10.15 -16.99 1.44
N ASP A 103 -10.77 -15.80 1.45
CA ASP A 103 -12.16 -15.65 1.85
C ASP A 103 -13.11 -16.19 0.78
N ARG A 104 -14.34 -16.50 1.19
CA ARG A 104 -15.38 -16.98 0.28
C ARG A 104 -15.79 -15.85 -0.67
N PRO A 105 -16.05 -16.14 -1.95
CA PRO A 105 -16.49 -15.13 -2.92
C PRO A 105 -17.70 -14.32 -2.45
N ASP A 106 -18.69 -14.96 -1.80
CA ASP A 106 -19.88 -14.28 -1.28
C ASP A 106 -19.54 -13.25 -0.19
N ASN A 107 -18.55 -13.54 0.67
CA ASN A 107 -18.09 -12.60 1.70
C ASN A 107 -17.36 -11.42 1.07
N VAL A 108 -16.48 -11.68 0.10
CA VAL A 108 -15.77 -10.64 -0.65
C VAL A 108 -16.76 -9.73 -1.37
N ALA A 109 -17.74 -10.30 -2.07
CA ALA A 109 -18.80 -9.56 -2.74
C ALA A 109 -19.64 -8.72 -1.76
N TYR A 110 -19.97 -9.28 -0.60
CA TYR A 110 -20.66 -8.56 0.46
C TYR A 110 -19.86 -7.34 0.93
N ILE A 111 -18.57 -7.50 1.25
CA ILE A 111 -17.71 -6.41 1.72
C ILE A 111 -17.56 -5.33 0.64
N ILE A 112 -17.27 -5.71 -0.60
CA ILE A 112 -17.13 -4.78 -1.74
C ILE A 112 -18.40 -3.95 -1.92
N SER A 113 -19.57 -4.60 -1.86
CA SER A 113 -20.86 -3.94 -1.99
C SER A 113 -21.15 -3.00 -0.81
N GLN A 114 -21.01 -3.47 0.43
CA GLN A 114 -21.29 -2.68 1.62
C GLN A 114 -20.35 -1.49 1.77
N ALA A 115 -19.08 -1.68 1.42
CA ALA A 115 -18.09 -0.62 1.45
C ALA A 115 -18.16 0.28 0.21
N GLU A 116 -19.07 0.06 -0.75
CA GLU A 116 -19.17 0.71 -2.06
C GLU A 116 -17.78 1.00 -2.68
N VAL A 117 -16.98 -0.05 -2.80
CA VAL A 117 -15.64 -0.02 -3.38
C VAL A 117 -15.73 0.39 -4.84
N LYS A 118 -14.90 1.36 -5.25
CA LYS A 118 -14.83 1.85 -6.63
C LYS A 118 -13.73 1.23 -7.47
N LEU A 119 -12.70 0.67 -6.82
CA LEU A 119 -11.59 0.00 -7.48
C LEU A 119 -11.09 -1.16 -6.62
N LEU A 120 -10.82 -2.31 -7.24
CA LEU A 120 -10.29 -3.51 -6.58
C LEU A 120 -8.96 -3.89 -7.22
N LEU A 121 -7.91 -4.01 -6.40
CA LEU A 121 -6.62 -4.56 -6.80
C LEU A 121 -6.55 -6.06 -6.46
N LEU A 122 -6.26 -6.88 -7.48
CA LEU A 122 -6.14 -8.35 -7.40
C LEU A 122 -4.72 -8.79 -7.85
N GLU A 123 -4.30 -9.99 -7.48
CA GLU A 123 -2.99 -10.55 -7.86
C GLU A 123 -3.01 -11.08 -9.31
N GLY A 124 -4.17 -11.60 -9.76
CA GLY A 124 -4.32 -12.07 -11.13
C GLY A 124 -5.75 -12.43 -11.51
N ALA A 125 -5.96 -12.74 -12.78
CA ALA A 125 -7.28 -12.98 -13.37
C ALA A 125 -8.02 -14.19 -12.77
N THR A 126 -7.33 -15.13 -12.11
CA THR A 126 -7.95 -16.29 -11.47
C THR A 126 -8.89 -15.91 -10.31
N GLN A 127 -8.75 -14.71 -9.77
CA GLN A 127 -9.57 -14.18 -8.67
C GLN A 127 -10.80 -13.38 -9.15
N TRP A 128 -11.03 -13.31 -10.47
CA TRP A 128 -12.19 -12.69 -11.11
C TRP A 128 -13.09 -13.75 -11.76
#